data_AF-A0A438BMP1-F1
#
_entry.id   AF-A0A438BMP1-F1
#
_cell.length_a   1.000
_cell.length_b   1.000
_cell.length_c   1.000
_cell.angle_alpha   90.00
_cell.angle_beta   90.00
_cell.angle_gamma   90.00
#
_symmetry.space_group_name_H-M   'P 1'
#
loop_
_entity.id
_entity.type
_entity.pdbx_description
1 polymer ?
#
loop_
_entity_poly.entity_id
_entity_poly.type
_entity_poly.pdbx_seq_one_letter_code
_entity_poly.pdbx_strand_id
1 'polypeptide(L)'
;MVCFTGTVWTAAAHAVAAVIGSGVLAVPWSVAQMGWLFGPLALFTFAVVTYYTARMLADCYRTPDPVHGSRNYTYSDAVRACLGTRYVYICGIIQYILLWGTMVGYVITAATSMA
;
A
#
# COMPACT_ATOMS: atom_id res chain seq x y z
N MET A 1 -13.26 -8.09 -26.35
CA MET A 1 -13.48 -8.56 -24.96
C MET A 1 -12.22 -9.26 -24.51
N VAL A 2 -11.24 -8.51 -23.97
CA VAL A 2 -9.91 -9.04 -23.66
C VAL A 2 -9.91 -9.58 -22.23
N CYS A 3 -9.85 -10.91 -22.10
CA CYS A 3 -9.63 -11.59 -20.83
C CYS A 3 -8.11 -11.68 -20.61
N PHE A 4 -7.53 -10.78 -19.81
CA PHE A 4 -6.20 -11.03 -19.23
C PHE A 4 -6.42 -11.60 -17.84
N THR A 5 -6.40 -12.93 -17.75
CA THR A 5 -6.26 -13.63 -16.47
C THR A 5 -4.83 -13.40 -15.99
N GLY A 6 -4.60 -12.35 -15.21
CA GLY A 6 -3.29 -12.06 -14.63
C GLY A 6 -2.83 -13.23 -13.76
N THR A 7 -1.58 -13.66 -13.93
CA THR A 7 -0.95 -14.66 -13.06
C THR A 7 -0.41 -14.00 -11.79
N VAL A 8 -0.13 -14.80 -10.76
CA VAL A 8 0.50 -14.33 -9.50
C VAL A 8 1.77 -13.51 -9.78
N TRP A 9 2.50 -13.90 -10.83
CA TRP A 9 3.71 -13.22 -11.28
C TRP A 9 3.44 -11.81 -11.79
N THR A 10 2.42 -11.63 -12.65
CA THR A 10 2.04 -10.30 -13.14
C THR A 10 1.50 -9.40 -12.03
N ALA A 11 0.73 -9.97 -11.09
CA ALA A 11 0.22 -9.23 -9.94
C ALA A 11 1.36 -8.77 -9.01
N ALA A 12 2.33 -9.65 -8.75
CA ALA A 12 3.53 -9.32 -7.99
C ALA A 12 4.36 -8.23 -8.68
N ALA A 13 4.56 -8.33 -9.99
CA ALA A 13 5.28 -7.30 -10.75
C ALA A 13 4.59 -5.93 -10.68
N HIS A 14 3.25 -5.89 -10.80
CA HIS A 14 2.49 -4.65 -10.62
C HIS A 14 2.60 -4.08 -9.21
N ALA A 15 2.58 -4.93 -8.18
CA ALA A 15 2.77 -4.49 -6.81
C ALA A 15 4.17 -3.90 -6.58
N VAL A 16 5.21 -4.53 -7.11
CA VAL A 16 6.59 -4.00 -7.03
C VAL A 16 6.71 -2.67 -7.76
N ALA A 17 6.17 -2.56 -8.97
CA ALA A 17 6.18 -1.32 -9.73
C ALA A 17 5.43 -0.18 -9.03
N ALA A 18 4.34 -0.49 -8.29
CA ALA A 18 3.63 0.50 -7.49
C ALA A 18 4.43 0.98 -6.26
N VAL A 19 5.33 0.14 -5.73
CA VAL A 19 6.17 0.46 -4.57
C VAL A 19 7.44 1.23 -4.97
N ILE A 20 8.00 0.97 -6.16
CA ILE A 20 9.14 1.72 -6.69
C ILE A 20 8.70 3.16 -7.00
N GLY A 21 9.02 4.08 -6.10
CA GLY A 21 8.71 5.50 -6.23
C GLY A 21 9.75 6.38 -5.55
N SER A 22 9.56 7.70 -5.57
CA SER A 22 10.51 8.67 -5.00
C SER A 22 10.83 8.42 -3.52
N GLY A 23 9.88 7.87 -2.76
CA GLY A 23 10.07 7.52 -1.35
C GLY A 23 11.22 6.54 -1.09
N VAL A 24 11.51 5.61 -2.02
CA VAL A 24 12.59 4.61 -1.83
C VAL A 24 13.97 5.27 -1.72
N LEU A 25 14.15 6.45 -2.32
CA LEU A 25 15.43 7.19 -2.31
C LEU A 25 15.75 7.76 -0.93
N ALA A 26 14.73 8.05 -0.11
CA ALA A 26 14.91 8.59 1.24
C ALA A 26 15.07 7.48 2.31
N VAL A 27 14.79 6.22 1.97
CA VAL A 27 14.88 5.08 2.89
C VAL A 27 16.32 4.85 3.38
N PRO A 28 17.37 4.81 2.52
CA PRO A 28 18.74 4.58 2.97
C PRO A 28 19.23 5.64 3.95
N TRP A 29 18.88 6.91 3.71
CA TRP A 29 19.24 8.02 4.61
C TRP A 29 18.56 7.89 5.97
N SER A 30 17.27 7.54 5.97
CA SER A 30 16.52 7.31 7.22
C SER A 30 17.07 6.13 8.01
N VAL A 31 17.44 5.04 7.33
CA VAL A 31 18.06 3.85 7.91
C VAL A 31 19.46 4.16 8.46
N ALA A 32 20.23 5.00 7.76
CA ALA A 32 21.55 5.44 8.22
C ALA A 32 21.46 6.23 9.54
N GLN A 33 20.40 7.02 9.75
CA GLN A 33 20.18 7.74 11.00
C GLN A 33 19.81 6.83 12.18
N MET A 34 19.07 5.75 11.93
CA MET A 34 18.70 4.78 12.97
C MET A 34 19.86 3.86 13.37
N GLY A 35 20.92 3.81 12.56
CA GLY A 35 22.08 2.97 12.79
C GLY A 35 21.92 1.54 12.27
N TRP A 36 23.03 0.81 12.22
CA TRP A 36 23.15 -0.47 11.49
C TRP A 36 22.24 -1.60 12.01
N LEU A 37 21.83 -1.56 13.28
CA LEU A 37 21.01 -2.60 13.89
C LEU A 37 19.51 -2.25 13.87
N PHE A 38 19.16 -1.02 14.27
CA PHE A 38 17.76 -0.58 14.31
C PHE A 38 17.19 -0.35 12.91
N GLY A 39 18.02 0.05 11.95
CA GLY A 39 17.60 0.22 10.56
C GLY A 39 17.01 -1.05 9.94
N PRO A 40 17.76 -2.16 9.85
CA PRO A 40 17.26 -3.44 9.35
C PRO A 40 16.11 -4.00 10.19
N LEU A 41 16.15 -3.82 11.52
CA LEU A 41 15.06 -4.23 12.40
C LEU A 41 13.76 -3.49 12.05
N ALA A 42 13.82 -2.17 11.89
CA ALA A 42 12.67 -1.36 11.49
C ALA A 42 12.14 -1.79 10.11
N LEU A 43 13.02 -1.99 9.12
CA LEU A 43 12.63 -2.47 7.79
C LEU A 43 11.94 -3.83 7.85
N PHE A 44 12.46 -4.76 8.66
CA PHE A 44 11.85 -6.08 8.84
C PHE A 44 10.47 -5.97 9.50
N THR A 45 10.33 -5.13 10.54
CA THR A 45 9.01 -4.92 11.17
C THR A 45 8.00 -4.31 10.21
N PHE A 46 8.39 -3.32 9.40
CA PHE A 46 7.53 -2.76 8.36
C PHE A 46 7.12 -3.82 7.33
N ALA A 47 8.07 -4.66 6.88
CA ALA A 47 7.77 -5.73 5.94
C ALA A 47 6.74 -6.73 6.51
N VAL A 48 6.90 -7.13 7.78
CA VAL A 48 5.95 -8.01 8.47
C VAL A 48 4.56 -7.39 8.56
N VAL A 49 4.46 -6.12 8.97
CA VAL A 49 3.19 -5.39 9.06
C VAL A 49 2.52 -5.23 7.70
N THR A 50 3.26 -4.87 6.65
CA THR A 50 2.75 -4.77 5.28
C THR A 50 2.23 -6.12 4.78
N TYR A 51 2.94 -7.21 5.07
CA TYR A 51 2.52 -8.56 4.71
C TYR A 51 1.21 -8.98 5.40
N TYR A 52 1.10 -8.75 6.72
CA TYR A 52 -0.13 -9.03 7.45
C TYR A 52 -1.31 -8.21 6.92
N THR A 53 -1.09 -6.93 6.63
CA THR A 53 -2.12 -6.03 6.09
C THR A 53 -2.57 -6.49 4.69
N ALA A 54 -1.63 -6.91 3.84
CA ALA A 54 -1.94 -7.41 2.49
C ALA A 54 -2.80 -8.69 2.54
N ARG A 55 -2.51 -9.61 3.47
CA ARG A 55 -3.36 -10.79 3.69
C ARG A 55 -4.76 -10.41 4.16
N MET A 56 -4.85 -9.53 5.16
CA MET A 56 -6.15 -9.08 5.66
C MET A 56 -6.98 -8.44 4.56
N LEU A 57 -6.37 -7.60 3.72
CA LEU A 57 -7.06 -6.97 2.60
C LEU A 57 -7.52 -7.99 1.54
N ALA A 58 -6.70 -9.01 1.25
CA ALA A 58 -7.06 -10.09 0.34
C ALA A 58 -8.25 -10.92 0.86
N ASP A 59 -8.33 -11.14 2.17
CA ASP A 59 -9.45 -11.82 2.82
C ASP A 59 -10.70 -10.92 2.81
N CYS A 60 -10.57 -9.64 3.17
CA CYS A 60 -11.66 -8.65 3.13
C CYS A 60 -12.22 -8.44 1.71
N TYR A 61 -11.41 -8.61 0.67
CA TYR A 61 -11.84 -8.53 -0.73
C TYR A 61 -12.86 -9.65 -1.10
N ARG A 62 -12.87 -10.77 -0.36
CA ARG A 62 -13.75 -11.94 -0.55
C ARG A 62 -14.69 -12.17 0.65
N THR A 63 -15.47 -11.15 1.01
CA THR A 63 -16.44 -11.19 2.13
C THR A 63 -17.86 -11.44 1.60
N PRO A 64 -18.79 -12.20 2.27
CA PRO A 64 -18.75 -12.83 3.59
C PRO A 64 -18.18 -14.26 3.69
N ASP A 65 -17.75 -14.87 2.59
CA ASP A 65 -17.21 -16.23 2.58
C ASP A 65 -16.02 -16.31 1.61
N PRO A 66 -14.83 -16.82 1.99
CA PRO A 66 -13.64 -16.85 1.12
C PRO A 66 -13.86 -17.60 -0.20
N VAL A 67 -14.88 -18.47 -0.26
CA VAL A 67 -15.22 -19.34 -1.39
C VAL A 67 -16.50 -18.88 -2.12
N HIS A 68 -17.49 -18.30 -1.43
CA HIS A 68 -18.81 -17.95 -1.99
C HIS A 68 -19.22 -16.47 -1.82
N GLY A 69 -18.34 -15.63 -1.27
CA GLY A 69 -18.63 -14.23 -0.95
C GLY A 69 -18.66 -13.30 -2.18
N SER A 70 -19.44 -12.21 -2.07
CA SER A 70 -19.57 -11.19 -3.11
C SER A 70 -18.26 -10.42 -3.26
N ARG A 71 -17.79 -10.25 -4.50
CA ARG A 71 -16.49 -9.67 -4.80
C ARG A 71 -16.53 -8.16 -4.62
N ASN A 72 -15.83 -7.67 -3.61
CA ASN A 72 -15.92 -6.27 -3.26
C ASN A 72 -14.78 -5.46 -3.94
N TYR A 73 -15.09 -4.80 -5.05
CA TYR A 73 -14.09 -4.21 -5.94
C TYR A 73 -13.40 -2.94 -5.42
N THR A 74 -13.98 -2.23 -4.45
CA THR A 74 -13.40 -0.99 -3.92
C THR A 74 -12.92 -1.16 -2.48
N TYR A 75 -11.76 -0.58 -2.15
CA TYR A 75 -11.22 -0.57 -0.79
C TYR A 75 -12.26 -0.02 0.22
N SER A 76 -12.98 1.03 -0.16
CA SER A 76 -14.03 1.64 0.65
C SER A 76 -15.18 0.69 0.96
N ASP A 77 -15.64 -0.10 -0.02
CA ASP A 77 -16.71 -1.06 0.23
C ASP A 77 -16.22 -2.26 1.07
N ALA A 78 -14.93 -2.60 1.01
CA ALA A 78 -14.35 -3.70 1.79
C ALA A 78 -14.20 -3.29 3.26
N VAL A 79 -13.74 -2.06 3.50
CA VAL A 79 -13.73 -1.45 4.84
C VAL A 79 -15.16 -1.31 5.38
N ARG A 80 -16.13 -0.95 4.52
CA ARG A 80 -17.53 -0.86 4.93
C ARG A 80 -18.11 -2.21 5.36
N ALA A 81 -17.79 -3.27 4.63
CA ALA A 81 -18.27 -4.62 4.91
C ALA A 81 -17.62 -5.23 6.17
N CYS A 82 -16.33 -4.97 6.41
CA CYS A 82 -15.60 -5.57 7.53
C CYS A 82 -15.60 -4.74 8.82
N LEU A 83 -15.49 -3.40 8.73
CA LEU A 83 -15.34 -2.50 9.88
C LEU A 83 -16.55 -1.55 10.06
N GLY A 84 -17.37 -1.35 9.03
CA GLY A 84 -18.53 -0.47 9.05
C GLY A 84 -18.26 0.94 8.51
N THR A 85 -19.33 1.70 8.28
CA THR A 85 -19.30 2.97 7.52
C THR A 85 -18.42 4.06 8.15
N ARG A 86 -18.25 4.10 9.48
CA ARG A 86 -17.43 5.12 10.15
C ARG A 86 -15.94 5.01 9.82
N TYR A 87 -15.42 3.78 9.68
CA TYR A 87 -14.02 3.56 9.36
C TYR A 87 -13.71 3.86 7.90
N VAL A 88 -14.70 3.78 7.00
CA VAL A 88 -14.55 4.21 5.60
C VAL A 88 -14.19 5.69 5.53
N TYR A 89 -14.86 6.54 6.31
CA TYR A 89 -14.55 7.98 6.36
C TYR A 89 -13.15 8.25 6.92
N ILE A 90 -12.78 7.56 8.02
CA ILE A 90 -11.45 7.71 8.63
C ILE A 90 -10.35 7.25 7.66
N CYS A 91 -10.50 6.08 7.05
CA CYS A 91 -9.58 5.56 6.04
C CYS A 91 -9.51 6.48 4.82
N GLY A 92 -10.64 7.04 4.37
CA GLY A 92 -10.68 8.01 3.27
C GLY A 92 -9.90 9.29 3.58
N ILE A 93 -10.04 9.83 4.79
CA ILE A 93 -9.26 11.01 5.24
C ILE A 93 -7.76 10.69 5.25
N ILE A 94 -7.36 9.54 5.83
CA ILE A 94 -5.96 9.11 5.86
C ILE A 94 -5.43 8.93 4.43
N GLN A 95 -6.17 8.28 3.54
CA GLN A 95 -5.78 8.07 2.14
C GLN A 95 -5.59 9.40 1.40
N TYR A 96 -6.45 10.40 1.67
CA TYR A 96 -6.35 11.73 1.08
C TYR A 96 -5.11 12.49 1.58
N ILE A 97 -4.83 12.43 2.89
CA ILE A 97 -3.62 13.03 3.47
C ILE A 97 -2.36 12.39 2.86
N LEU A 98 -2.34 11.06 2.74
CA LEU A 98 -1.24 10.34 2.11
C LEU A 98 -1.07 10.73 0.64
N LEU A 99 -2.17 10.84 -0.13
CA LEU A 99 -2.13 11.26 -1.53
C LEU A 99 -1.53 12.67 -1.67
N TRP A 100 -2.01 13.62 -0.86
CA TRP A 100 -1.48 14.98 -0.86
C TRP A 100 0.01 15.02 -0.48
N GLY A 101 0.41 14.29 0.56
CA GLY A 101 1.81 14.15 0.95
C GLY A 101 2.70 13.57 -0.16
N THR A 102 2.23 12.53 -0.84
CA THR A 102 2.97 11.95 -1.99
C THR A 102 3.10 12.96 -3.13
N MET A 103 2.04 13.72 -3.45
CA MET A 103 2.08 14.74 -4.50
C MET A 103 3.13 15.80 -4.20
N VAL A 104 3.18 16.32 -2.96
CA VAL A 104 4.21 17.28 -2.52
C VAL A 104 5.61 16.67 -2.62
N GLY A 105 5.80 15.44 -2.14
CA GLY A 105 7.09 14.74 -2.22
C GLY A 105 7.57 14.53 -3.66
N TYR A 106 6.68 14.16 -4.57
CA TYR A 106 6.99 14.03 -6.00
C TYR A 106 7.35 15.36 -6.64
N VAL A 107 6.65 16.46 -6.31
CA VAL A 107 6.98 17.80 -6.83
C VAL A 107 8.37 18.24 -6.38
N ILE A 108 8.72 18.05 -5.11
CA ILE A 108 10.06 18.38 -4.60
C ILE A 108 11.12 17.54 -5.30
N THR A 109 10.90 16.23 -5.40
CA THR A 109 11.86 15.31 -6.07
C THR A 109 12.06 15.70 -7.54
N ALA A 110 10.98 16.02 -8.25
CA ALA A 110 11.02 16.48 -9.63
C ALA A 110 11.79 17.80 -9.76
N ALA A 111 11.52 18.77 -8.89
CA ALA A 111 12.22 20.05 -8.86
C ALA A 111 13.73 19.87 -8.63
N THR A 112 14.14 19.01 -7.69
CA THR A 112 15.56 18.71 -7.43
C THR A 112 16.25 17.97 -8.57
N SER A 113 15.51 17.22 -9.38
CA SER A 113 16.08 16.48 -10.52
C SER A 113 16.29 17.34 -11.78
N MET A 114 15.64 18.50 -11.85
CA MET A 114 15.73 19.44 -12.98
C MET A 114 16.75 20.58 -12.74
N ALA A 115 17.28 20.69 -11.52
CA ALA A 115 18.35 21.63 -11.17
C ALA A 115 19.72 21.03 -11.48
#